data_AF-A0A396FHS2-F1
#
_entry.id   AF-A0A396FHS2-F1
#
_cell.length_a   1.000
_cell.length_b   1.000
_cell.length_c   1.000
_cell.angle_alpha   90.00
_cell.angle_beta   90.00
_cell.angle_gamma   90.00
#
_symmetry.space_group_name_H-M   'P 1'
#
loop_
_entity.id
_entity.type
_entity.pdbx_description
1 polymer ?
#
loop_
_entity_poly.entity_id
_entity_poly.type
_entity_poly.pdbx_seq_one_letter_code
_entity_poly.pdbx_strand_id
1 'polypeptide(L)'
;MTTDEHRLSRKTLNVIAASVIVSAVLLGLLYTVGTHRCLEKTLGFGQETMVFLENACEKYDRYEQGRKTEATHDLLAAVESFVTFLSSDRVEVNDDLIEQFVHAENLSGLMVMDSDGHMAAHYDIDGRDPLMLWRDELACSPVASMYQGSKVTYSTVDERRGVVFAVCAVPYGDGVALAYRSLVSDTADDYSYAIADVLSNSTFHQGPTVLVMEDAEIVSSNSADADVSLARLLTSVGVEWKDDGLTRIEYRGDEWCAVRAAYKDYRLFALYPKSEVMSDRISFVAVGVLVCLAFWVVVLLARNIVDHRNLVEKDKQLGIINAISAIYDSTFLLHLDTLEIEGINMSPAIAKIFAEHSEAYDFMDTVCRDIVSPESREAVVGLVDISSIRERMEGVPYLAAEVRDCRGAWYSLQVVPQHRDEQGRLESVVVATHNISMVKHAEELSYQDKLTGLRNRNYLESRGDSLVNEDLPVSVIMLDCNYLKRTNDIYGHEMGDELLRRVAGADYLPMRLGGDEFLLVCPHTDNESALGLEQDLRLGLAAVSDEALTVSASIGVATVETAGNTLADVYRVADHNMYREKRTVHAQGADC
;
A
#
# COMPACT_ATOMS: atom_id res chain seq x y z
N MET A 1 13.50 -18.97 20.69
CA MET A 1 12.35 -18.14 20.27
C MET A 1 12.35 -16.91 21.15
N THR A 2 13.02 -15.86 20.67
CA THR A 2 13.57 -14.78 21.49
C THR A 2 12.71 -13.52 21.42
N THR A 3 12.95 -12.61 22.37
CA THR A 3 12.34 -11.29 22.62
C THR A 3 12.03 -10.41 21.39
N ASP A 4 12.62 -10.68 20.22
CA ASP A 4 12.38 -9.97 18.98
C ASP A 4 11.03 -10.27 18.31
N GLU A 5 10.52 -11.51 18.37
CA GLU A 5 9.18 -11.81 17.82
C GLU A 5 8.07 -11.06 18.57
N HIS A 6 8.20 -10.95 19.89
CA HIS A 6 7.28 -10.17 20.72
C HIS A 6 7.36 -8.67 20.43
N ARG A 7 8.56 -8.15 20.11
CA ARG A 7 8.77 -6.73 19.80
C ARG A 7 8.23 -6.38 18.42
N LEU A 8 8.40 -7.26 17.43
CA LEU A 8 7.81 -7.14 16.09
C LEU A 8 6.28 -7.21 16.18
N SER A 9 5.74 -8.23 16.84
CA SER A 9 4.30 -8.41 17.05
C SER A 9 3.65 -7.20 17.72
N ARG A 10 4.27 -6.63 18.76
CA ARG A 10 3.77 -5.39 19.40
C ARG A 10 3.79 -4.17 18.46
N LYS A 11 4.84 -3.97 17.66
CA LYS A 11 4.88 -2.88 16.67
C LYS A 11 3.76 -3.07 15.64
N THR A 12 3.54 -4.29 15.17
CA THR A 12 2.50 -4.64 14.20
C THR A 12 1.10 -4.38 14.75
N LEU A 13 0.86 -4.77 16.00
CA LEU A 13 -0.39 -4.55 16.71
C LEU A 13 -0.66 -3.05 16.95
N ASN A 14 0.38 -2.28 17.31
CA ASN A 14 0.26 -0.84 17.53
C ASN A 14 -0.09 -0.09 16.24
N VAL A 15 0.48 -0.48 15.10
CA VAL A 15 0.15 0.13 13.80
C VAL A 15 -1.30 -0.16 13.40
N ILE A 16 -1.78 -1.39 13.62
CA ILE A 16 -3.18 -1.78 13.36
C ILE A 16 -4.12 -1.00 14.29
N ALA A 17 -3.80 -0.92 15.58
CA ALA A 17 -4.62 -0.18 16.54
C ALA A 17 -4.69 1.32 16.18
N ALA A 18 -3.56 1.92 15.82
CA ALA A 18 -3.50 3.32 15.40
C ALA A 18 -4.33 3.57 14.13
N SER A 19 -4.25 2.70 13.11
CA SER A 19 -5.03 2.87 11.88
C SER A 19 -6.54 2.71 12.12
N VAL A 20 -6.97 1.79 12.99
CA VAL A 20 -8.39 1.66 13.38
C VAL A 20 -8.90 2.93 14.06
N ILE A 21 -8.12 3.47 15.01
CA ILE A 21 -8.49 4.70 15.73
C ILE A 21 -8.63 5.87 14.75
N VAL A 22 -7.66 6.04 13.84
CA VAL A 22 -7.71 7.10 12.81
C VAL A 22 -8.93 6.95 11.91
N SER A 23 -9.23 5.73 11.44
CA SER A 23 -10.43 5.48 10.62
C SER A 23 -11.72 5.79 11.38
N ALA A 24 -11.81 5.46 12.67
CA ALA A 24 -12.98 5.76 13.49
C ALA A 24 -13.19 7.27 13.68
N VAL A 25 -12.11 8.01 13.96
CA VAL A 25 -12.15 9.48 14.07
C VAL A 25 -12.56 10.11 12.75
N LEU A 26 -12.02 9.64 11.62
CA LEU A 26 -12.36 10.14 10.29
C LEU A 26 -13.84 9.91 9.96
N LEU A 27 -14.38 8.72 10.27
CA LEU A 27 -15.80 8.41 10.06
C LEU A 27 -16.71 9.27 10.94
N GLY A 28 -16.32 9.54 12.19
CA GLY A 28 -17.03 10.47 13.07
C GLY A 28 -17.05 11.89 12.50
N LEU A 29 -15.92 12.36 11.96
CA LEU A 29 -15.83 13.66 11.30
C LEU A 29 -16.71 13.72 10.04
N LEU A 30 -16.67 12.68 9.19
CA LEU A 30 -17.54 12.59 8.02
C LEU A 30 -19.04 12.58 8.40
N TYR A 31 -19.40 11.91 9.50
CA TYR A 31 -20.78 11.91 9.99
C TYR A 31 -21.25 13.31 10.39
N THR A 32 -20.41 14.07 11.11
CA THR A 32 -20.74 15.44 11.54
C THR A 32 -20.85 16.40 10.35
N VAL A 33 -19.89 16.35 9.42
CA VAL A 33 -19.90 17.14 8.18
C VAL A 33 -21.11 16.80 7.30
N GLY A 34 -21.42 15.51 7.14
CA GLY A 34 -22.59 15.06 6.38
C GLY A 34 -23.89 15.57 6.99
N THR A 35 -24.00 15.57 8.32
CA THR A 35 -25.18 16.10 9.03
C THR A 35 -25.32 17.62 8.83
N HIS A 36 -24.22 18.37 8.94
CA HIS A 36 -24.23 19.82 8.71
C HIS A 36 -24.67 20.15 7.29
N ARG A 37 -24.10 19.46 6.30
CA ARG A 37 -24.42 19.67 4.88
C ARG A 37 -25.88 19.37 4.56
N CYS A 38 -26.46 18.34 5.17
CA CYS A 38 -27.89 18.02 5.00
C CYS A 38 -28.77 19.15 5.53
N LEU A 39 -28.49 19.66 6.73
CA LEU A 39 -29.24 20.77 7.33
C LEU A 39 -29.11 22.07 6.53
N GLU A 40 -27.91 22.39 6.08
CA GLU A 40 -27.64 23.59 5.27
C GLU A 40 -28.36 23.53 3.91
N LYS A 41 -28.35 22.36 3.26
CA LYS A 41 -29.10 22.12 2.02
C LYS A 41 -30.61 22.29 2.22
N THR A 42 -31.16 21.73 3.30
CA THR A 42 -32.59 21.88 3.64
C THR A 42 -32.97 23.31 3.96
N LEU A 43 -32.09 24.08 4.63
CA LEU A 43 -32.33 25.50 4.88
C LEU A 43 -32.43 26.27 3.55
N GLY A 44 -31.54 26.00 2.59
CA GLY A 44 -31.59 26.58 1.25
C GLY A 44 -32.90 26.29 0.52
N PHE A 45 -33.34 25.02 0.50
CA PHE A 45 -34.65 24.66 -0.08
C PHE A 45 -35.83 25.29 0.68
N GLY A 46 -35.73 25.42 2.00
CA GLY A 46 -36.71 26.13 2.81
C GLY A 46 -36.86 27.59 2.41
N GLN A 47 -35.75 28.30 2.20
CA GLN A 47 -35.75 29.69 1.74
C GLN A 47 -36.33 29.83 0.32
N GLU A 48 -35.94 28.95 -0.61
CA GLU A 48 -36.52 28.92 -1.97
C GLU A 48 -38.04 28.69 -1.93
N THR A 49 -38.50 27.80 -1.05
CA THR A 49 -39.92 27.53 -0.84
C THR A 49 -40.64 28.75 -0.26
N MET A 50 -40.04 29.48 0.69
CA MET A 50 -40.64 30.71 1.21
C MET A 50 -40.79 31.77 0.10
N VAL A 51 -39.77 31.97 -0.73
CA VAL A 51 -39.85 32.90 -1.88
C VAL A 51 -40.92 32.48 -2.87
N PHE A 52 -41.06 31.17 -3.14
CA PHE A 52 -42.16 30.67 -3.97
C PHE A 52 -43.53 31.01 -3.38
N LEU A 53 -43.71 30.77 -2.08
CA LEU A 53 -44.97 31.05 -1.39
C LEU A 53 -45.34 32.52 -1.39
N GLU A 54 -44.39 33.41 -1.11
CA GLU A 54 -44.60 34.86 -1.16
C GLU A 54 -45.07 35.29 -2.55
N ASN A 55 -44.41 34.83 -3.60
CA ASN A 55 -44.80 35.11 -4.98
C ASN A 55 -46.18 34.53 -5.34
N ALA A 56 -46.52 33.37 -4.79
CA ALA A 56 -47.79 32.70 -5.05
C ALA A 56 -48.95 33.47 -4.39
N CYS A 57 -48.79 33.91 -3.14
CA CYS A 57 -49.72 34.81 -2.46
C CYS A 57 -49.83 36.16 -3.17
N GLU A 58 -48.71 36.76 -3.60
CA GLU A 58 -48.73 38.01 -4.36
C GLU A 58 -49.46 37.86 -5.71
N LYS A 59 -49.29 36.72 -6.39
CA LYS A 59 -50.01 36.43 -7.64
C LYS A 59 -51.51 36.31 -7.39
N TYR A 60 -51.93 35.65 -6.31
CA TYR A 60 -53.33 35.55 -5.91
C TYR A 60 -53.93 36.94 -5.59
N ASP A 61 -53.23 37.75 -4.78
CA ASP A 61 -53.66 39.12 -4.47
C ASP A 61 -53.89 39.95 -5.74
N ARG A 62 -52.97 39.84 -6.71
CA ARG A 62 -53.08 40.54 -8.01
C ARG A 62 -54.26 40.02 -8.84
N TYR A 63 -54.49 38.70 -8.86
CA TYR A 63 -55.65 38.11 -9.52
C TYR A 63 -56.95 38.63 -8.90
N GLU A 64 -57.05 38.64 -7.58
CA GLU A 64 -58.26 39.05 -6.88
C GLU A 64 -58.53 40.56 -7.03
N GLN A 65 -57.47 41.38 -7.02
CA GLN A 65 -57.58 42.79 -7.35
C GLN A 65 -58.00 43.02 -8.82
N GLY A 66 -57.48 42.22 -9.75
CA GLY A 66 -57.87 42.22 -11.15
C GLY A 66 -59.35 41.88 -11.33
N ARG A 67 -59.84 40.81 -10.70
CA ARG A 67 -61.23 40.37 -10.72
C ARG A 67 -62.18 41.44 -10.19
N LYS A 68 -61.82 42.11 -9.09
CA LYS A 68 -62.58 43.26 -8.53
C LYS A 68 -62.64 44.44 -9.52
N THR A 69 -61.55 44.71 -10.23
CA THR A 69 -61.45 45.80 -11.21
C THR A 69 -62.25 45.48 -12.48
N GLU A 70 -62.15 44.26 -13.01
CA GLU A 70 -62.91 43.79 -14.16
C GLU A 70 -64.41 43.81 -13.85
N ALA A 71 -64.81 43.29 -12.70
CA ALA A 71 -66.22 43.28 -12.31
C ALA A 71 -66.83 44.68 -12.14
N THR A 72 -66.06 45.67 -11.69
CA THR A 72 -66.54 47.06 -11.64
C THR A 72 -66.58 47.70 -13.02
N HIS A 73 -65.63 47.39 -13.90
CA HIS A 73 -65.62 47.87 -15.28
C HIS A 73 -66.80 47.33 -16.11
N ASP A 74 -67.02 46.01 -16.07
CA ASP A 74 -68.11 45.35 -16.78
C ASP A 74 -69.48 45.84 -16.27
N LEU A 75 -69.61 45.99 -14.95
CA LEU A 75 -70.83 46.51 -14.34
C LEU A 75 -71.10 47.94 -14.80
N LEU A 76 -70.08 48.80 -14.80
CA LEU A 76 -70.22 50.17 -15.28
C LEU A 76 -70.66 50.21 -16.75
N ALA A 77 -70.04 49.41 -17.62
CA ALA A 77 -70.40 49.33 -19.05
C ALA A 77 -71.84 48.87 -19.26
N ALA A 78 -72.31 47.88 -18.48
CA ALA A 78 -73.69 47.42 -18.52
C ALA A 78 -74.67 48.54 -18.13
N VAL A 79 -74.41 49.25 -17.03
CA VAL A 79 -75.28 50.35 -16.57
C VAL A 79 -75.27 51.53 -17.54
N GLU A 80 -74.13 51.89 -18.12
CA GLU A 80 -74.07 52.94 -19.14
C GLU A 80 -74.87 52.57 -20.41
N SER A 81 -74.82 51.31 -20.82
CA SER A 81 -75.65 50.78 -21.92
C SER A 81 -77.14 50.90 -21.59
N PHE A 82 -77.55 50.54 -20.37
CA PHE A 82 -78.91 50.67 -19.88
C PHE A 82 -79.40 52.12 -19.88
N VAL A 83 -78.62 53.04 -19.30
CA VAL A 83 -78.93 54.48 -19.28
C VAL A 83 -79.03 55.06 -20.70
N THR A 84 -78.16 54.62 -21.62
CA THR A 84 -78.22 55.03 -23.03
C THR A 84 -79.49 54.53 -23.72
N PHE A 85 -79.91 53.30 -23.45
CA PHE A 85 -81.16 52.74 -23.95
C PHE A 85 -82.38 53.55 -23.45
N LEU A 86 -82.40 53.88 -22.16
CA LEU A 86 -83.47 54.68 -21.55
C LEU A 86 -83.53 56.12 -22.04
N SER A 87 -82.42 56.68 -22.54
CA SER A 87 -82.37 58.04 -23.08
C SER A 87 -83.05 58.17 -24.46
N SER A 88 -83.57 57.07 -25.02
CA SER A 88 -84.44 57.14 -26.18
C SER A 88 -85.84 57.63 -25.75
N ASP A 89 -86.37 58.68 -26.40
CA ASP A 89 -87.63 59.42 -26.06
C ASP A 89 -88.94 58.57 -25.97
N ARG A 90 -88.86 57.24 -25.85
CA ARG A 90 -89.99 56.31 -25.95
C ARG A 90 -90.06 55.25 -24.84
N VAL A 91 -89.14 55.23 -23.87
CA VAL A 91 -89.11 54.20 -22.82
C VAL A 91 -89.20 54.84 -21.43
N GLU A 92 -90.31 54.62 -20.73
CA GLU A 92 -90.43 54.95 -19.31
C GLU A 92 -89.78 53.82 -18.47
N VAL A 93 -89.03 54.20 -17.45
CA VAL A 93 -88.41 53.25 -16.51
C VAL A 93 -89.49 52.68 -15.59
N ASN A 94 -89.55 51.36 -15.47
CA ASN A 94 -90.42 50.66 -14.53
C ASN A 94 -89.72 49.41 -13.96
N ASP A 95 -90.31 48.81 -12.93
CA ASP A 95 -89.72 47.66 -12.25
C ASP A 95 -89.58 46.43 -13.17
N ASP A 96 -90.53 46.19 -14.07
CA ASP A 96 -90.49 45.08 -15.04
C ASP A 96 -89.29 45.17 -15.99
N LEU A 97 -88.94 46.40 -16.42
CA LEU A 97 -87.80 46.66 -17.30
C LEU A 97 -86.47 46.48 -16.55
N ILE A 98 -86.40 46.94 -15.30
CA ILE A 98 -85.22 46.74 -14.45
C ILE A 98 -85.04 45.26 -14.13
N GLU A 99 -86.10 44.53 -13.82
CA GLU A 99 -86.06 43.07 -13.60
C GLU A 99 -85.46 42.34 -14.81
N GLN A 100 -85.98 42.61 -16.01
CA GLN A 100 -85.47 41.99 -17.24
C GLN A 100 -83.98 42.30 -17.47
N PHE A 101 -83.56 43.53 -17.21
CA PHE A 101 -82.17 43.94 -17.36
C PHE A 101 -81.25 43.29 -16.32
N VAL A 102 -81.68 43.25 -15.05
CA VAL A 102 -80.94 42.60 -13.96
C VAL A 102 -80.72 41.11 -14.28
N HIS A 103 -81.74 40.41 -14.77
CA HIS A 103 -81.59 39.02 -15.20
C HIS A 103 -80.74 38.86 -16.46
N ALA A 104 -80.87 39.77 -17.44
CA ALA A 104 -80.13 39.68 -18.70
C ALA A 104 -78.61 39.89 -18.51
N GLU A 105 -78.22 40.82 -17.64
CA GLU A 105 -76.82 41.17 -17.36
C GLU A 105 -76.25 40.45 -16.12
N ASN A 106 -76.98 39.48 -15.54
CA ASN A 106 -76.61 38.75 -14.32
C ASN A 106 -76.21 39.68 -13.15
N LEU A 107 -77.02 40.71 -12.89
CA LEU A 107 -76.81 41.64 -11.79
C LEU A 107 -77.48 41.11 -10.51
N SER A 108 -77.04 41.61 -9.36
CA SER A 108 -77.73 41.32 -8.09
C SER A 108 -78.89 42.28 -7.84
N GLY A 109 -78.78 43.50 -8.35
CA GLY A 109 -79.88 44.45 -8.37
C GLY A 109 -79.52 45.75 -9.07
N LEU A 110 -80.55 46.55 -9.35
CA LEU A 110 -80.46 47.85 -9.99
C LEU A 110 -81.59 48.72 -9.44
N MET A 111 -81.27 49.98 -9.15
CA MET A 111 -82.25 50.99 -8.76
C MET A 111 -82.03 52.27 -9.56
N VAL A 112 -83.13 52.94 -9.89
CA VAL A 112 -83.11 54.24 -10.56
C VAL A 112 -83.79 55.26 -9.66
N MET A 113 -83.10 56.36 -9.43
CA MET A 113 -83.51 57.49 -8.61
C MET A 113 -83.83 58.68 -9.52
N ASP A 114 -84.89 59.42 -9.22
CA ASP A 114 -85.26 60.65 -9.90
C ASP A 114 -84.44 61.86 -9.43
N SER A 115 -84.70 63.05 -10.00
CA SER A 115 -84.00 64.29 -9.68
C SER A 115 -84.18 64.78 -8.24
N ASP A 116 -85.26 64.35 -7.59
CA ASP A 116 -85.57 64.71 -6.20
C ASP A 116 -85.00 63.68 -5.21
N GLY A 117 -84.34 62.62 -5.72
CA GLY A 117 -83.79 61.54 -4.92
C GLY A 117 -84.86 60.55 -4.44
N HIS A 118 -86.03 60.51 -5.08
CA HIS A 118 -86.99 59.42 -4.89
C HIS A 118 -86.67 58.25 -5.82
N MET A 119 -86.96 57.04 -5.35
CA MET A 119 -86.78 55.84 -6.15
C MET A 119 -87.88 55.74 -7.20
N ALA A 120 -87.50 55.81 -8.47
CA ALA A 120 -88.43 55.72 -9.61
C ALA A 120 -88.76 54.26 -9.95
N ALA A 121 -87.77 53.38 -9.89
CA ALA A 121 -87.93 51.95 -10.12
C ALA A 121 -86.76 51.17 -9.52
N HIS A 122 -86.97 49.91 -9.15
CA HIS A 122 -85.91 49.06 -8.62
C HIS A 122 -86.18 47.56 -8.79
N TYR A 123 -85.13 46.77 -8.71
CA TYR A 123 -85.21 45.33 -8.58
C TYR A 123 -83.98 44.78 -7.85
N ASP A 124 -84.19 43.78 -7.01
CA ASP A 124 -83.15 43.03 -6.29
C ASP A 124 -83.50 41.54 -6.36
N ILE A 125 -82.53 40.70 -6.73
CA ILE A 125 -82.76 39.27 -6.96
C ILE A 125 -83.18 38.52 -5.69
N ASP A 126 -82.78 39.00 -4.52
CA ASP A 126 -83.14 38.43 -3.22
C ASP A 126 -84.44 39.05 -2.66
N GLY A 127 -85.11 39.94 -3.40
CA GLY A 127 -86.30 40.66 -2.96
C GLY A 127 -86.05 41.61 -1.78
N ARG A 128 -84.80 42.05 -1.58
CA ARG A 128 -84.43 42.98 -0.51
C ARG A 128 -84.72 44.42 -0.95
N ASP A 129 -84.97 45.31 0.02
CA ASP A 129 -85.04 46.75 -0.24
C ASP A 129 -83.62 47.28 -0.55
N PRO A 130 -83.33 47.72 -1.80
CA PRO A 130 -82.01 48.15 -2.19
C PRO A 130 -81.51 49.38 -1.40
N LEU A 131 -82.41 50.24 -0.90
CA LEU A 131 -82.03 51.39 -0.09
C LEU A 131 -81.43 50.99 1.25
N MET A 132 -81.80 49.84 1.80
CA MET A 132 -81.19 49.37 3.06
C MET A 132 -79.72 48.97 2.89
N LEU A 133 -79.30 48.62 1.67
CA LEU A 133 -77.93 48.23 1.36
C LEU A 133 -77.08 49.42 0.92
N TRP A 134 -77.66 50.34 0.12
CA TRP A 134 -76.89 51.31 -0.65
C TRP A 134 -77.14 52.79 -0.30
N ARG A 135 -77.77 53.06 0.84
CA ARG A 135 -78.06 54.43 1.29
C ARG A 135 -76.80 55.30 1.42
N ASP A 136 -75.72 54.72 1.95
CA ASP A 136 -74.48 55.45 2.20
C ASP A 136 -73.78 55.78 0.87
N GLU A 137 -73.82 54.85 -0.09
CA GLU A 137 -73.28 55.02 -1.44
C GLU A 137 -74.07 56.06 -2.24
N LEU A 138 -75.41 56.09 -2.13
CA LEU A 138 -76.23 57.13 -2.76
C LEU A 138 -75.96 58.53 -2.18
N ALA A 139 -75.57 58.61 -0.90
CA ALA A 139 -75.27 59.85 -0.21
C ALA A 139 -73.79 60.31 -0.37
N CYS A 140 -72.93 59.48 -0.96
CA CYS A 140 -71.51 59.82 -1.09
C CYS A 140 -71.31 61.00 -2.07
N SER A 141 -70.25 61.79 -1.84
CA SER A 141 -70.04 63.04 -2.59
C SER A 141 -70.04 62.88 -4.13
N PRO A 142 -69.45 61.83 -4.73
CA PRO A 142 -69.54 61.60 -6.17
C PRO A 142 -70.98 61.41 -6.67
N VAL A 143 -71.76 60.54 -6.01
CA VAL A 143 -73.13 60.21 -6.43
C VAL A 143 -74.08 61.37 -6.17
N ALA A 144 -73.96 62.04 -5.02
CA ALA A 144 -74.76 63.23 -4.69
C ALA A 144 -74.59 64.37 -5.73
N SER A 145 -73.41 64.48 -6.36
CA SER A 145 -73.16 65.48 -7.41
C SER A 145 -73.91 65.19 -8.72
N MET A 146 -74.33 63.94 -8.97
CA MET A 146 -75.05 63.55 -10.19
C MET A 146 -76.45 64.19 -10.24
N TYR A 147 -77.16 64.26 -9.10
CA TYR A 147 -78.44 64.98 -8.97
C TYR A 147 -78.31 66.50 -9.20
N GLN A 148 -77.09 67.03 -9.23
CA GLN A 148 -76.79 68.43 -9.53
C GLN A 148 -76.31 68.63 -10.99
N GLY A 149 -76.48 67.61 -11.85
CA GLY A 149 -76.14 67.64 -13.27
C GLY A 149 -74.70 67.21 -13.61
N SER A 150 -73.97 66.59 -12.66
CA SER A 150 -72.64 66.05 -12.94
C SER A 150 -72.72 64.80 -13.83
N LYS A 151 -71.81 64.68 -14.81
CA LYS A 151 -71.69 63.50 -15.68
C LYS A 151 -70.67 62.47 -15.19
N VAL A 152 -70.11 62.65 -13.99
CA VAL A 152 -69.09 61.76 -13.43
C VAL A 152 -69.76 60.47 -12.95
N THR A 153 -69.26 59.32 -13.41
CA THR A 153 -69.68 57.99 -12.93
C THR A 153 -68.92 57.60 -11.66
N TYR A 154 -69.53 56.72 -10.85
CA TYR A 154 -68.94 56.22 -9.61
C TYR A 154 -68.92 54.68 -9.66
N SER A 155 -67.79 54.08 -9.32
CA SER A 155 -67.68 52.64 -9.14
C SER A 155 -66.82 52.32 -7.92
N THR A 156 -67.21 51.28 -7.19
CA THR A 156 -66.47 50.80 -6.02
C THR A 156 -66.72 49.31 -5.82
N VAL A 157 -65.88 48.70 -4.98
CA VAL A 157 -66.15 47.38 -4.41
C VAL A 157 -66.30 47.54 -2.91
N ASP A 158 -67.39 47.01 -2.36
CA ASP A 158 -67.67 47.10 -0.93
C ASP A 158 -68.19 45.78 -0.37
N GLU A 159 -67.89 45.52 0.90
CA GLU A 159 -68.33 44.32 1.60
C GLU A 159 -69.51 44.63 2.52
N ARG A 160 -70.64 43.97 2.28
CA ARG A 160 -71.86 44.12 3.08
C ARG A 160 -72.33 42.76 3.56
N ARG A 161 -72.39 42.60 4.88
CA ARG A 161 -72.88 41.38 5.56
C ARG A 161 -72.12 40.11 5.14
N GLY A 162 -70.79 40.20 4.96
CA GLY A 162 -69.94 39.07 4.57
C GLY A 162 -69.97 38.73 3.08
N VAL A 163 -70.59 39.59 2.25
CA VAL A 163 -70.63 39.44 0.80
C VAL A 163 -70.00 40.66 0.15
N VAL A 164 -69.06 40.42 -0.75
CA VAL A 164 -68.39 41.48 -1.52
C VAL A 164 -69.22 41.79 -2.75
N PHE A 165 -69.50 43.07 -3.00
CA PHE A 165 -70.26 43.55 -4.15
C PHE A 165 -69.43 44.53 -4.98
N ALA A 166 -69.48 44.41 -6.29
CA ALA A 166 -69.16 45.51 -7.19
C ALA A 166 -70.39 46.42 -7.29
N VAL A 167 -70.20 47.73 -7.17
CA VAL A 167 -71.27 48.74 -7.16
C VAL A 167 -70.91 49.83 -8.15
N CYS A 168 -71.85 50.23 -8.99
CA CYS A 168 -71.68 51.32 -9.96
C CYS A 168 -72.90 52.23 -9.97
N ALA A 169 -72.66 53.54 -10.02
CA ALA A 169 -73.67 54.57 -10.16
C ALA A 169 -73.36 55.47 -11.37
N VAL A 170 -74.37 55.67 -12.22
CA VAL A 170 -74.30 56.43 -13.47
C VAL A 170 -75.43 57.46 -13.49
N PRO A 171 -75.18 58.71 -13.94
CA PRO A 171 -76.23 59.72 -14.07
C PRO A 171 -77.26 59.35 -15.13
N TYR A 172 -78.55 59.50 -14.81
CA TYR A 172 -79.68 59.25 -15.71
C TYR A 172 -80.61 60.46 -15.72
N GLY A 173 -80.59 61.26 -16.80
CA GLY A 173 -81.26 62.56 -16.82
C GLY A 173 -80.70 63.48 -15.73
N ASP A 174 -81.57 63.95 -14.83
CA ASP A 174 -81.21 64.68 -13.60
C ASP A 174 -81.18 63.76 -12.35
N GLY A 175 -81.32 62.44 -12.53
CA GLY A 175 -81.31 61.41 -11.49
C GLY A 175 -80.11 60.45 -11.58
N VAL A 176 -80.19 59.29 -10.92
CA VAL A 176 -79.07 58.33 -10.79
C VAL A 176 -79.55 56.89 -10.97
N ALA A 177 -78.87 56.11 -11.80
CA ALA A 177 -79.00 54.66 -11.87
C ALA A 177 -77.85 54.00 -11.09
N LEU A 178 -78.15 53.21 -10.06
CA LEU A 178 -77.17 52.47 -9.27
C LEU A 178 -77.42 50.97 -9.40
N ALA A 179 -76.44 50.24 -9.93
CA ALA A 179 -76.44 48.79 -9.99
C ALA A 179 -75.36 48.17 -9.12
N TYR A 180 -75.59 46.93 -8.74
CA TYR A 180 -74.64 46.15 -7.95
C TYR A 180 -74.68 44.69 -8.32
N ARG A 181 -73.54 44.02 -8.16
CA ARG A 181 -73.33 42.61 -8.48
C ARG A 181 -72.48 41.97 -7.41
N SER A 182 -72.97 40.86 -6.85
CA SER A 182 -72.24 40.02 -5.90
C SER A 182 -71.01 39.41 -6.58
N LEU A 183 -69.88 39.46 -5.89
CA LEU A 183 -68.61 38.86 -6.30
C LEU A 183 -68.39 37.47 -5.67
N VAL A 184 -69.44 36.89 -5.06
CA VAL A 184 -69.39 35.51 -4.58
C VAL A 184 -69.02 34.61 -5.75
N SER A 185 -67.97 33.82 -5.58
CA SER A 185 -67.60 32.77 -6.52
C SER A 185 -68.79 31.82 -6.64
N ASP A 186 -69.49 31.82 -7.76
CA ASP A 186 -70.46 30.77 -8.05
C ASP A 186 -69.72 29.44 -7.93
N THR A 187 -70.24 28.53 -7.10
CA THR A 187 -69.66 27.19 -6.90
C THR A 187 -69.66 26.33 -8.16
N ALA A 188 -70.20 26.86 -9.27
CA ALA A 188 -70.24 26.26 -10.60
C ALA A 188 -69.16 26.79 -11.58
N ASP A 189 -68.41 27.83 -11.23
CA ASP A 189 -67.30 28.33 -12.05
C ASP A 189 -66.02 27.56 -11.75
N ASP A 190 -65.83 26.46 -12.50
CA ASP A 190 -64.69 25.52 -12.46
C ASP A 190 -63.32 26.18 -12.79
N TYR A 191 -63.33 27.49 -13.12
CA TYR A 191 -62.15 28.30 -13.46
C TYR A 191 -61.82 29.39 -12.44
N SER A 192 -62.55 29.46 -11.32
CA SER A 192 -62.22 30.40 -10.25
C SER A 192 -60.90 30.00 -9.57
N TYR A 193 -59.93 30.92 -9.52
CA TYR A 193 -58.64 30.67 -8.86
C TYR A 193 -58.79 30.99 -7.37
N ALA A 194 -58.99 29.97 -6.52
CA ALA A 194 -59.12 30.17 -5.08
C ALA A 194 -57.74 30.15 -4.39
N ILE A 195 -57.65 30.79 -3.22
CA ILE A 195 -56.43 30.76 -2.38
C ILE A 195 -56.03 29.32 -2.02
N ALA A 196 -57.01 28.42 -1.85
CA ALA A 196 -56.78 27.00 -1.60
C ALA A 196 -56.01 26.31 -2.72
N ASP A 197 -56.17 26.76 -3.97
CA ASP A 197 -55.54 26.17 -5.15
C ASP A 197 -54.11 26.69 -5.38
N VAL A 198 -53.64 27.66 -4.60
CA VAL A 198 -52.29 28.25 -4.75
C VAL A 198 -51.18 27.21 -4.65
N LEU A 199 -51.37 26.18 -3.81
CA LEU A 199 -50.43 25.07 -3.66
C LEU A 199 -50.83 23.82 -4.43
N SER A 200 -51.96 23.84 -5.14
CA SER A 200 -52.40 22.70 -5.95
C SER A 200 -51.34 22.38 -7.02
N ASN A 201 -50.98 21.11 -7.15
CA ASN A 201 -49.97 20.61 -8.10
C ASN A 201 -48.53 21.15 -7.93
N SER A 202 -48.21 21.79 -6.81
CA SER A 202 -46.83 22.23 -6.52
C SER A 202 -45.99 21.08 -5.94
N THR A 203 -44.78 20.90 -6.45
CA THR A 203 -43.81 19.93 -5.90
C THR A 203 -42.58 20.67 -5.38
N PHE A 204 -42.08 20.22 -4.23
CA PHE A 204 -40.96 20.84 -3.54
C PHE A 204 -39.88 19.79 -3.27
N HIS A 205 -38.62 20.25 -3.19
CA HIS A 205 -37.49 19.38 -2.85
C HIS A 205 -37.64 18.84 -1.42
N GLN A 206 -37.33 17.56 -1.20
CA GLN A 206 -37.45 16.88 0.11
C GLN A 206 -38.89 16.82 0.69
N GLY A 207 -39.89 16.84 -0.20
CA GLY A 207 -41.29 16.57 0.13
C GLY A 207 -41.86 17.31 1.36
N PRO A 208 -41.61 18.62 1.54
CA PRO A 208 -42.10 19.34 2.71
C PRO A 208 -43.62 19.41 2.73
N THR A 209 -44.16 19.42 3.94
CA THR A 209 -45.53 19.88 4.20
C THR A 209 -45.52 21.40 4.23
N VAL A 210 -46.19 22.03 3.28
CA VAL A 210 -46.19 23.47 3.06
C VAL A 210 -47.57 24.03 3.34
N LEU A 211 -47.62 25.13 4.08
CA LEU A 211 -48.85 25.72 4.62
C LEU A 211 -48.86 27.22 4.36
N VAL A 212 -49.99 27.70 3.87
CA VAL A 212 -50.36 29.12 3.90
C VAL A 212 -51.48 29.25 4.94
N MET A 213 -51.25 30.10 5.93
CA MET A 213 -52.20 30.38 6.98
C MET A 213 -52.61 31.84 6.95
N GLU A 214 -53.88 32.12 7.18
CA GLU A 214 -54.40 33.45 7.46
C GLU A 214 -54.91 33.42 8.91
N ASP A 215 -54.40 34.32 9.75
CA ASP A 215 -54.54 34.28 11.21
C ASP A 215 -54.10 32.95 11.87
N ALA A 216 -55.06 32.04 12.08
CA ALA A 216 -54.89 30.73 12.71
C ALA A 216 -55.55 29.58 11.91
N GLU A 217 -56.04 29.88 10.71
CA GLU A 217 -56.67 28.91 9.82
C GLU A 217 -55.76 28.60 8.63
N ILE A 218 -55.77 27.35 8.18
CA ILE A 218 -55.01 26.92 7.00
C ILE A 218 -55.86 27.25 5.79
N VAL A 219 -55.41 28.19 4.97
CA VAL A 219 -56.11 28.60 3.74
C VAL A 219 -55.65 27.79 2.52
N SER A 220 -54.41 27.28 2.52
CA SER A 220 -53.91 26.37 1.49
C SER A 220 -52.82 25.46 2.06
N SER A 221 -52.77 24.21 1.59
CA SER A 221 -51.76 23.21 1.94
C SER A 221 -51.49 22.30 0.75
N ASN A 222 -50.25 21.85 0.60
CA ASN A 222 -49.89 20.80 -0.36
C ASN A 222 -50.09 19.37 0.19
N SER A 223 -50.45 19.24 1.47
CA SER A 223 -50.62 17.97 2.17
C SER A 223 -51.99 17.87 2.84
N ALA A 224 -52.64 16.71 2.67
CA ALA A 224 -53.90 16.38 3.34
C ALA A 224 -53.72 16.08 4.84
N ASP A 225 -52.49 15.87 5.31
CA ASP A 225 -52.17 15.60 6.72
C ASP A 225 -52.12 16.88 7.56
N ALA A 226 -52.21 18.05 6.93
CA ALA A 226 -52.26 19.34 7.58
C ALA A 226 -53.61 19.54 8.29
N ASP A 227 -53.62 19.33 9.60
CA ASP A 227 -54.82 19.45 10.42
C ASP A 227 -54.83 20.73 11.28
N VAL A 228 -55.99 21.00 11.90
CA VAL A 228 -56.18 22.11 12.84
C VAL A 228 -55.22 22.03 14.04
N SER A 229 -54.79 20.81 14.41
CA SER A 229 -53.83 20.60 15.49
C SER A 229 -52.44 21.14 15.15
N LEU A 230 -51.99 20.93 13.90
CA LEU A 230 -50.74 21.45 13.36
C LEU A 230 -50.78 22.98 13.27
N ALA A 231 -51.88 23.55 12.78
CA ALA A 231 -52.10 25.00 12.75
C ALA A 231 -51.93 25.61 14.15
N ARG A 232 -52.60 25.03 15.16
CA ARG A 232 -52.50 25.50 16.56
C ARG A 232 -51.08 25.39 17.12
N LEU A 233 -50.36 24.31 16.81
CA LEU A 233 -48.97 24.13 17.25
C LEU A 233 -48.07 25.24 16.69
N LEU A 234 -48.17 25.51 15.39
CA LEU A 234 -47.35 26.52 14.70
C LEU A 234 -47.61 27.94 15.21
N THR A 235 -48.85 28.24 15.59
CA THR A 235 -49.24 29.53 16.19
C THR A 235 -49.07 29.60 17.71
N SER A 236 -48.68 28.50 18.36
CA SER A 236 -48.54 28.48 19.82
C SER A 236 -47.32 29.28 20.28
N VAL A 237 -47.45 29.93 21.44
CA VAL A 237 -46.36 30.72 22.07
C VAL A 237 -45.15 29.83 22.47
N GLY A 238 -45.32 28.50 22.46
CA GLY A 238 -44.29 27.55 22.88
C GLY A 238 -43.20 27.24 21.83
N VAL A 239 -43.35 27.70 20.57
CA VAL A 239 -42.35 27.46 19.53
C VAL A 239 -41.41 28.66 19.41
N GLU A 240 -40.16 28.49 19.86
CA GLU A 240 -39.09 29.47 19.62
C GLU A 240 -38.56 29.35 18.19
N TRP A 241 -39.06 30.23 17.33
CA TRP A 241 -38.65 30.29 15.94
C TRP A 241 -37.30 30.99 15.78
N LYS A 242 -36.44 30.43 14.92
CA LYS A 242 -35.21 31.08 14.47
C LYS A 242 -35.50 31.96 13.26
N ASP A 243 -34.97 33.18 13.25
CA ASP A 243 -35.26 34.16 12.19
C ASP A 243 -34.64 33.76 10.84
N ASP A 244 -33.45 33.15 10.82
CA ASP A 244 -32.74 32.71 9.60
C ASP A 244 -32.27 31.25 9.68
N GLY A 245 -33.05 30.36 10.28
CA GLY A 245 -32.60 28.99 10.49
C GLY A 245 -33.69 27.95 10.66
N LEU A 246 -33.28 26.69 10.61
CA LEU A 246 -34.18 25.56 10.83
C LEU A 246 -34.57 25.48 12.32
N THR A 247 -35.87 25.54 12.55
CA THR A 247 -36.49 25.34 13.85
C THR A 247 -36.91 23.88 13.96
N ARG A 248 -36.56 23.20 15.06
CA ARG A 248 -36.93 21.79 15.26
C ARG A 248 -38.28 21.75 15.96
N ILE A 249 -39.23 21.00 15.38
CA ILE A 249 -40.58 20.84 15.89
C ILE A 249 -40.86 19.35 16.01
N GLU A 250 -41.58 18.97 17.06
CA GLU A 250 -42.06 17.60 17.23
C GLU A 250 -43.59 17.59 17.06
N TYR A 251 -44.06 16.75 16.15
CA TYR A 251 -45.49 16.65 15.83
C TYR A 251 -45.85 15.19 15.56
N ARG A 252 -46.88 14.70 16.25
CA ARG A 252 -47.35 13.30 16.22
C ARG A 252 -46.25 12.23 16.47
N GLY A 253 -45.23 12.58 17.24
CA GLY A 253 -44.09 11.70 17.56
C GLY A 253 -42.98 11.68 16.52
N ASP A 254 -43.14 12.43 15.42
CA ASP A 254 -42.11 12.64 14.41
C ASP A 254 -41.42 13.99 14.60
N GLU A 255 -40.14 14.05 14.25
CA GLU A 255 -39.36 15.27 14.29
C GLU A 255 -39.30 15.93 12.91
N TRP A 256 -39.54 17.24 12.91
CA TRP A 256 -39.60 18.08 11.72
C TRP A 256 -38.61 19.24 11.85
N CYS A 257 -38.07 19.66 10.72
CA CYS A 257 -37.31 20.90 10.59
C CYS A 257 -38.19 21.90 9.84
N ALA A 258 -38.48 23.04 10.45
CA ALA A 258 -39.41 24.02 9.92
C ALA A 258 -38.73 25.36 9.61
N VAL A 259 -39.22 26.00 8.55
CA VAL A 259 -38.91 27.37 8.15
C VAL A 259 -40.22 28.15 8.09
N ARG A 260 -40.18 29.44 8.46
CA ARG A 260 -41.33 30.34 8.43
C ARG A 260 -41.03 31.61 7.63
N ALA A 261 -42.07 32.21 7.07
CA ALA A 261 -42.07 33.57 6.52
C ALA A 261 -43.44 34.22 6.74
N ALA A 262 -43.57 35.51 6.41
CA ALA A 262 -44.82 36.23 6.49
C ALA A 262 -44.95 37.20 5.31
N TYR A 263 -46.14 37.23 4.70
CA TYR A 263 -46.47 38.13 3.59
C TYR A 263 -47.86 38.71 3.84
N LYS A 264 -47.94 40.03 4.09
CA LYS A 264 -49.16 40.73 4.54
C LYS A 264 -49.80 40.00 5.73
N ASP A 265 -51.03 39.54 5.58
CA ASP A 265 -51.80 38.83 6.61
C ASP A 265 -51.56 37.30 6.58
N TYR A 266 -50.81 36.82 5.57
CA TYR A 266 -50.46 35.41 5.42
C TYR A 266 -49.20 35.03 6.19
N ARG A 267 -49.29 33.94 6.95
CA ARG A 267 -48.18 33.25 7.61
C ARG A 267 -47.83 31.99 6.82
N LEU A 268 -46.57 31.85 6.46
CA LEU A 268 -46.08 30.83 5.55
C LEU A 268 -45.19 29.85 6.31
N PHE A 269 -45.38 28.54 6.11
CA PHE A 269 -44.58 27.51 6.76
C PHE A 269 -44.19 26.40 5.78
N ALA A 270 -42.96 25.90 5.92
CA ALA A 270 -42.52 24.66 5.29
C ALA A 270 -41.91 23.73 6.34
N LEU A 271 -42.46 22.53 6.48
CA LEU A 271 -42.02 21.51 7.43
C LEU A 271 -41.40 20.32 6.69
N TYR A 272 -40.14 20.04 7.00
CA TYR A 272 -39.37 18.96 6.40
C TYR A 272 -39.21 17.80 7.41
N PRO A 273 -39.61 16.57 7.06
CA PRO A 273 -39.48 15.43 7.97
C PRO A 273 -38.01 15.05 8.14
N LYS A 274 -37.56 14.83 9.38
CA LYS A 274 -36.14 14.54 9.68
C LYS A 274 -35.60 13.30 8.94
N SER A 275 -36.46 12.32 8.67
CA SER A 275 -36.12 11.13 7.88
C SER A 275 -35.65 11.47 6.46
N GLU A 276 -36.33 12.41 5.79
CA GLU A 276 -35.94 12.88 4.45
C GLU A 276 -34.73 13.80 4.50
N VAL A 277 -34.70 14.75 5.44
CA VAL A 277 -33.56 15.67 5.65
C VAL A 277 -32.26 14.88 5.84
N MET A 278 -32.31 13.77 6.59
CA MET A 278 -31.13 12.96 6.91
C MET A 278 -30.86 11.80 5.93
N SER A 279 -31.66 11.64 4.87
CA SER A 279 -31.54 10.51 3.93
C SER A 279 -30.16 10.48 3.24
N ASP A 280 -29.67 11.65 2.80
CA ASP A 280 -28.39 11.78 2.10
C ASP A 280 -27.17 11.45 3.00
N ARG A 281 -27.31 11.52 4.32
CA ARG A 281 -26.22 11.25 5.29
C ARG A 281 -25.74 9.80 5.21
N ILE A 282 -26.64 8.85 4.99
CA ILE A 282 -26.29 7.42 4.94
C ILE A 282 -25.36 7.16 3.76
N SER A 283 -25.68 7.71 2.58
CA SER A 283 -24.83 7.59 1.39
C SER A 283 -23.45 8.22 1.61
N PHE A 284 -23.37 9.37 2.27
CA PHE A 284 -22.09 10.03 2.56
C PHE A 284 -21.19 9.19 3.47
N VAL A 285 -21.76 8.62 4.55
CA VAL A 285 -21.02 7.74 5.47
C VAL A 285 -20.62 6.43 4.78
N ALA A 286 -21.50 5.85 3.96
CA ALA A 286 -21.22 4.61 3.23
C ALA A 286 -20.02 4.76 2.29
N VAL A 287 -19.93 5.88 1.56
CA VAL A 287 -18.76 6.21 0.72
C VAL A 287 -17.50 6.33 1.57
N GLY A 288 -17.58 7.00 2.73
CA GLY A 288 -16.47 7.11 3.69
C GLY A 288 -15.96 5.74 4.17
N VAL A 289 -16.87 4.82 4.50
CA VAL A 289 -16.53 3.45 4.92
C VAL A 289 -15.83 2.69 3.79
N LEU A 290 -16.33 2.80 2.56
CA LEU A 290 -15.69 2.17 1.38
C LEU A 290 -14.27 2.67 1.15
N VAL A 291 -14.03 3.98 1.29
CA VAL A 291 -12.68 4.57 1.17
C VAL A 291 -11.76 4.05 2.26
N CYS A 292 -12.22 3.97 3.51
CA CYS A 292 -11.46 3.38 4.61
C CYS A 292 -11.12 1.90 4.34
N LEU A 293 -12.08 1.10 3.85
CA LEU A 293 -11.83 -0.30 3.49
C LEU A 293 -10.80 -0.44 2.36
N ALA A 294 -10.92 0.37 1.31
CA ALA A 294 -9.95 0.38 0.21
C ALA A 294 -8.54 0.74 0.70
N PHE A 295 -8.42 1.72 1.59
CA PHE A 295 -7.16 2.07 2.23
C PHE A 295 -6.57 0.88 3.03
N TRP A 296 -7.40 0.16 3.79
CA TRP A 296 -6.97 -1.04 4.51
C TRP A 296 -6.47 -2.15 3.58
N VAL A 297 -7.13 -2.37 2.45
CA VAL A 297 -6.66 -3.34 1.43
C VAL A 297 -5.27 -2.95 0.91
N VAL A 298 -5.04 -1.66 0.62
CA VAL A 298 -3.72 -1.17 0.18
C VAL A 298 -2.65 -1.39 1.25
N VAL A 299 -2.94 -1.08 2.52
CA VAL A 299 -2.01 -1.32 3.64
C VAL A 299 -1.66 -2.80 3.78
N LEU A 300 -2.66 -3.69 3.65
CA LEU A 300 -2.45 -5.14 3.71
C LEU A 300 -1.62 -5.66 2.52
N LEU A 301 -1.89 -5.17 1.31
CA LEU A 301 -1.11 -5.52 0.11
C LEU A 301 0.34 -5.06 0.23
N ALA A 302 0.57 -3.81 0.65
CA ALA A 302 1.91 -3.28 0.86
C ALA A 302 2.69 -4.11 1.89
N ARG A 303 2.04 -4.52 2.99
CA ARG A 303 2.64 -5.43 3.97
C ARG A 303 3.02 -6.77 3.36
N ASN A 304 2.09 -7.41 2.64
CA ASN A 304 2.34 -8.70 2.01
C ASN A 304 3.55 -8.63 1.07
N ILE A 305 3.68 -7.57 0.29
CA ILE A 305 4.85 -7.36 -0.58
C ILE A 305 6.15 -7.23 0.21
N VAL A 306 6.16 -6.45 1.30
CA VAL A 306 7.34 -6.28 2.17
C VAL A 306 7.73 -7.61 2.83
N ASP A 307 6.76 -8.33 3.39
CA ASP A 307 6.98 -9.62 4.04
C ASP A 307 7.53 -10.65 3.05
N HIS A 308 7.01 -10.68 1.83
CA HIS A 308 7.50 -11.59 0.80
C HIS A 308 8.93 -11.28 0.36
N ARG A 309 9.31 -10.00 0.25
CA ARG A 309 10.71 -9.60 -0.01
C ARG A 309 11.64 -10.05 1.10
N ASN A 310 11.25 -9.83 2.36
CA ASN A 310 12.03 -10.24 3.52
C ASN A 310 12.23 -11.77 3.58
N LEU A 311 11.19 -12.53 3.22
CA LEU A 311 11.27 -14.00 3.11
C LEU A 311 12.27 -14.44 2.05
N VAL A 312 12.17 -13.88 0.83
CA VAL A 312 13.09 -14.20 -0.26
C VAL A 312 14.54 -13.86 0.10
N GLU A 313 14.79 -12.76 0.81
CA GLU A 313 16.13 -12.39 1.26
C GLU A 313 16.68 -13.34 2.32
N LYS A 314 15.85 -13.77 3.28
CA LYS A 314 16.21 -14.80 4.26
C LYS A 314 16.50 -16.15 3.59
N ASP A 315 15.70 -16.56 2.60
CA ASP A 315 15.93 -17.80 1.85
C ASP A 315 17.25 -17.76 1.07
N LYS A 316 17.60 -16.60 0.48
CA LYS A 316 18.92 -16.42 -0.17
C LYS A 316 20.06 -16.54 0.83
N GLN A 317 19.95 -15.93 2.01
CA GLN A 317 20.96 -16.05 3.06
C GLN A 317 21.14 -17.50 3.52
N LEU A 318 20.04 -18.21 3.79
CA LEU A 318 20.07 -19.63 4.14
C LEU A 318 20.65 -20.50 3.02
N GLY A 319 20.34 -20.19 1.75
CA GLY A 319 20.92 -20.87 0.60
C GLY A 319 22.44 -20.72 0.50
N ILE A 320 22.96 -19.51 0.76
CA ILE A 320 24.42 -19.25 0.81
C ILE A 320 25.06 -20.01 1.98
N ILE A 321 24.46 -19.94 3.18
CA ILE A 321 24.98 -20.64 4.37
C ILE A 321 25.02 -22.15 4.12
N ASN A 322 23.95 -22.74 3.58
CA ASN A 322 23.90 -24.17 3.28
C ASN A 322 24.91 -24.57 2.20
N ALA A 323 25.13 -23.73 1.18
CA ALA A 323 26.14 -23.99 0.16
C ALA A 323 27.57 -23.97 0.73
N ILE A 324 27.87 -23.02 1.64
CA ILE A 324 29.17 -22.97 2.32
C ILE A 324 29.31 -24.16 3.29
N SER A 325 28.26 -24.49 4.04
CA SER A 325 28.24 -25.61 4.97
C SER A 325 28.39 -26.98 4.30
N ALA A 326 28.15 -27.09 2.99
CA ALA A 326 28.38 -28.32 2.23
C ALA A 326 29.88 -28.57 1.94
N ILE A 327 30.72 -27.54 2.03
CA ILE A 327 32.18 -27.66 1.87
C ILE A 327 32.80 -28.20 3.16
N TYR A 328 32.30 -27.77 4.31
CA TYR A 328 32.86 -28.10 5.61
C TYR A 328 32.18 -29.31 6.24
N ASP A 329 32.99 -30.24 6.76
CA ASP A 329 32.53 -31.48 7.39
C ASP A 329 31.96 -31.22 8.80
N SER A 330 32.56 -30.26 9.51
CA SER A 330 32.01 -29.68 10.75
C SER A 330 32.23 -28.18 10.78
N THR A 331 31.28 -27.43 11.32
CA THR A 331 31.31 -25.99 11.54
C THR A 331 30.52 -25.66 12.81
N PHE A 332 31.16 -24.95 13.73
CA PHE A 332 30.54 -24.49 14.95
C PHE A 332 31.02 -23.09 15.33
N LEU A 333 30.13 -22.35 15.97
CA LEU A 333 30.42 -21.03 16.51
C LEU A 333 30.88 -21.21 17.96
N LEU A 334 32.01 -20.59 18.30
CA LEU A 334 32.56 -20.55 19.64
C LEU A 334 32.45 -19.12 20.18
N HIS A 335 31.72 -18.96 21.26
CA HIS A 335 31.61 -17.69 21.99
C HIS A 335 32.75 -17.58 22.99
N LEU A 336 33.60 -16.55 22.83
CA LEU A 336 34.81 -16.40 23.64
C LEU A 336 34.53 -15.88 25.06
N ASP A 337 33.41 -15.17 25.23
CA ASP A 337 33.03 -14.58 26.53
C ASP A 337 32.16 -15.52 27.38
N THR A 338 31.26 -16.29 26.76
CA THR A 338 30.39 -17.26 27.47
C THR A 338 30.99 -18.67 27.51
N LEU A 339 31.99 -18.97 26.68
CA LEU A 339 32.56 -20.31 26.50
C LEU A 339 31.53 -21.36 26.04
N GLU A 340 30.47 -20.90 25.38
CA GLU A 340 29.44 -21.75 24.77
C GLU A 340 29.78 -22.05 23.31
N ILE A 341 29.34 -23.22 22.85
CA ILE A 341 29.48 -23.67 21.47
C ILE A 341 28.09 -23.83 20.85
N GLU A 342 27.89 -23.23 19.68
CA GLU A 342 26.69 -23.40 18.86
C GLU A 342 27.05 -24.20 17.60
N GLY A 343 26.48 -25.40 17.46
CA GLY A 343 26.70 -26.24 16.28
C GLY A 343 25.89 -25.76 15.07
N ILE A 344 26.57 -25.51 13.95
CA ILE A 344 25.93 -25.19 12.67
C ILE A 344 25.77 -26.47 11.84
N ASN A 345 26.87 -27.20 11.65
CA ASN A 345 26.91 -28.52 11.03
C ASN A 345 27.99 -29.34 11.73
N MET A 346 27.77 -30.61 12.03
CA MET A 346 28.77 -31.43 12.70
C MET A 346 28.77 -32.84 12.13
N SER A 347 29.97 -33.34 11.80
CA SER A 347 30.15 -34.74 11.45
C SER A 347 29.68 -35.66 12.61
N PRO A 348 29.24 -36.90 12.33
CA PRO A 348 28.69 -37.78 13.36
C PRO A 348 29.60 -38.00 14.57
N ALA A 349 30.92 -37.99 14.35
CA ALA A 349 31.91 -38.13 15.42
C ALA A 349 31.94 -36.90 16.33
N ILE A 350 31.94 -35.69 15.76
CA ILE A 350 31.95 -34.43 16.52
C ILE A 350 30.60 -34.17 17.18
N ALA A 351 29.49 -34.48 16.51
CA ALA A 351 28.13 -34.33 17.05
C ALA A 351 27.91 -35.18 18.31
N LYS A 352 28.50 -36.38 18.38
CA LYS A 352 28.45 -37.23 19.57
C LYS A 352 29.16 -36.58 20.77
N ILE A 353 30.36 -36.03 20.54
CA ILE A 353 31.13 -35.32 21.57
C ILE A 353 30.37 -34.06 22.00
N PHE A 354 29.80 -33.30 21.06
CA PHE A 354 29.01 -32.11 21.36
C PHE A 354 27.77 -32.40 22.21
N ALA A 355 27.12 -33.56 22.01
CA ALA A 355 25.99 -33.97 22.83
C ALA A 355 26.37 -34.32 24.29
N GLU A 356 27.63 -34.67 24.53
CA GLU A 356 28.15 -35.08 25.84
C GLU A 356 28.81 -33.90 26.60
N HIS A 357 29.21 -32.83 25.90
CA HIS A 357 29.94 -31.69 26.46
C HIS A 357 29.31 -30.35 26.05
N SER A 358 28.88 -29.55 27.04
CA SER A 358 28.27 -28.22 26.81
C SER A 358 29.28 -27.06 26.86
N GLU A 359 30.40 -27.24 27.57
CA GLU A 359 31.43 -26.22 27.74
C GLU A 359 32.55 -26.36 26.71
N ALA A 360 33.05 -25.22 26.23
CA ALA A 360 34.00 -25.20 25.12
C ALA A 360 35.35 -25.88 25.41
N TYR A 361 35.90 -25.70 26.60
CA TYR A 361 37.21 -26.30 26.95
C TYR A 361 37.15 -27.83 26.97
N ASP A 362 36.12 -28.40 27.60
CA ASP A 362 35.95 -29.85 27.73
C ASP A 362 35.62 -30.51 26.38
N PHE A 363 34.80 -29.83 25.57
CA PHE A 363 34.55 -30.23 24.19
C PHE A 363 35.85 -30.25 23.37
N MET A 364 36.66 -29.18 23.42
CA MET A 364 37.88 -29.10 22.63
C MET A 364 38.95 -30.09 23.08
N ASP A 365 39.10 -30.31 24.39
CA ASP A 365 40.02 -31.33 24.93
C ASP A 365 39.63 -32.73 24.45
N THR A 366 38.34 -33.07 24.52
CA THR A 366 37.83 -34.37 24.08
C THR A 366 38.00 -34.57 22.57
N VAL A 367 37.74 -33.56 21.75
CA VAL A 367 38.02 -33.62 20.31
C VAL A 367 39.51 -33.85 20.04
N CYS A 368 40.40 -33.11 20.72
CA CYS A 368 41.84 -33.25 20.55
C CYS A 368 42.37 -34.62 21.00
N ARG A 369 41.79 -35.20 22.06
CA ARG A 369 42.17 -36.51 22.58
C ARG A 369 41.67 -37.66 21.72
N ASP A 370 40.40 -37.63 21.32
CA ASP A 370 39.71 -38.81 20.78
C ASP A 370 39.69 -38.82 19.23
N ILE A 371 39.80 -37.66 18.57
CA ILE A 371 39.74 -37.54 17.11
C ILE A 371 41.12 -37.27 16.51
N VAL A 372 41.91 -36.36 17.10
CA VAL A 372 43.17 -35.87 16.51
C VAL A 372 44.33 -36.84 16.74
N SER A 373 45.16 -37.07 15.72
CA SER A 373 46.35 -37.92 15.80
C SER A 373 47.39 -37.33 16.77
N PRO A 374 48.19 -38.15 17.49
CA PRO A 374 49.17 -37.66 18.46
C PRO A 374 50.13 -36.61 17.90
N GLU A 375 50.55 -36.75 16.63
CA GLU A 375 51.47 -35.85 15.94
C GLU A 375 50.82 -34.49 15.62
N SER A 376 49.49 -34.44 15.49
CA SER A 376 48.73 -33.24 15.12
C SER A 376 48.15 -32.50 16.33
N ARG A 377 48.23 -33.07 17.54
CA ARG A 377 47.60 -32.50 18.76
C ARG A 377 48.16 -31.13 19.10
N GLU A 378 49.47 -30.96 19.04
CA GLU A 378 50.11 -29.67 19.37
C GLU A 378 49.64 -28.57 18.41
N ALA A 379 49.49 -28.88 17.12
CA ALA A 379 48.97 -27.95 16.12
C ALA A 379 47.51 -27.57 16.40
N VAL A 380 46.65 -28.51 16.79
CA VAL A 380 45.25 -28.22 17.14
C VAL A 380 45.15 -27.37 18.40
N VAL A 381 45.86 -27.74 19.47
CA VAL A 381 45.86 -26.97 20.72
C VAL A 381 46.38 -25.55 20.47
N GLY A 382 47.49 -25.42 19.74
CA GLY A 382 48.04 -24.13 19.34
C GLY A 382 47.13 -23.30 18.44
N LEU A 383 46.11 -23.89 17.82
CA LEU A 383 45.14 -23.19 16.97
C LEU A 383 43.86 -22.80 17.73
N VAL A 384 43.29 -23.71 18.50
CA VAL A 384 41.95 -23.56 19.10
C VAL A 384 41.98 -23.21 20.59
N ASP A 385 43.17 -22.98 21.17
CA ASP A 385 43.30 -22.49 22.54
C ASP A 385 42.61 -21.13 22.71
N ILE A 386 41.49 -21.16 23.43
CA ILE A 386 40.57 -20.05 23.66
C ILE A 386 41.27 -18.90 24.39
N SER A 387 42.23 -19.21 25.27
CA SER A 387 42.90 -18.21 26.11
C SER A 387 43.80 -17.26 25.30
N SER A 388 44.42 -17.78 24.24
CA SER A 388 45.34 -17.03 23.36
C SER A 388 44.72 -16.60 22.02
N ILE A 389 43.50 -17.07 21.70
CA ILE A 389 42.90 -16.88 20.37
C ILE A 389 42.67 -15.41 20.02
N ARG A 390 42.36 -14.56 21.02
CA ARG A 390 42.15 -13.12 20.83
C ARG A 390 43.42 -12.42 20.35
N GLU A 391 44.55 -12.74 20.97
CA GLU A 391 45.87 -12.18 20.64
C GLU A 391 46.36 -12.70 19.29
N ARG A 392 46.20 -14.02 19.05
CA ARG A 392 46.62 -14.66 17.79
C ARG A 392 45.82 -14.18 16.57
N MET A 393 44.59 -13.72 16.76
CA MET A 393 43.72 -13.19 15.69
C MET A 393 43.76 -11.66 15.58
N GLU A 394 44.67 -10.99 16.29
CA GLU A 394 44.88 -9.55 16.14
C GLU A 394 45.61 -9.25 14.83
N GLY A 395 44.93 -8.53 13.91
CA GLY A 395 45.48 -8.21 12.59
C GLY A 395 45.53 -9.39 11.60
N VAL A 396 45.10 -10.59 12.00
CA VAL A 396 45.10 -11.79 11.17
C VAL A 396 43.67 -12.11 10.69
N PRO A 397 43.44 -12.37 9.39
CA PRO A 397 42.11 -12.62 8.86
C PRO A 397 41.52 -13.98 9.28
N TYR A 398 42.36 -15.00 9.42
CA TYR A 398 41.98 -16.34 9.90
C TYR A 398 43.21 -17.10 10.38
N LEU A 399 43.01 -18.10 11.24
CA LEU A 399 44.04 -19.07 11.61
C LEU A 399 43.71 -20.41 10.94
N ALA A 400 44.73 -21.13 10.46
CA ALA A 400 44.53 -22.44 9.86
C ALA A 400 45.63 -23.44 10.22
N ALA A 401 45.28 -24.71 10.30
CA ALA A 401 46.22 -25.82 10.43
C ALA A 401 45.73 -27.03 9.62
N GLU A 402 46.66 -27.79 9.06
CA GLU A 402 46.38 -29.12 8.50
C GLU A 402 46.66 -30.18 9.57
N VAL A 403 45.69 -31.03 9.82
CA VAL A 403 45.71 -31.97 10.93
C VAL A 403 45.27 -33.34 10.45
N ARG A 404 45.81 -34.38 11.09
CA ARG A 404 45.46 -35.76 10.79
C ARG A 404 44.59 -36.33 11.90
N ASP A 405 43.56 -37.08 11.55
CA ASP A 405 42.76 -37.82 12.52
C ASP A 405 43.42 -39.15 12.91
N CYS A 406 42.91 -39.79 13.96
CA CYS A 406 43.38 -41.09 14.45
C CYS A 406 43.19 -42.24 13.43
N ARG A 407 42.39 -42.05 12.38
CA ARG A 407 42.17 -42.99 11.27
C ARG A 407 43.05 -42.69 10.06
N GLY A 408 43.88 -41.65 10.13
CA GLY A 408 44.82 -41.26 9.10
C GLY A 408 44.26 -40.31 8.03
N ALA A 409 43.02 -39.83 8.15
CA ALA A 409 42.42 -38.86 7.24
C ALA A 409 42.93 -37.44 7.54
N TRP A 410 43.13 -36.65 6.48
CA TRP A 410 43.61 -35.28 6.57
C TRP A 410 42.46 -34.29 6.58
N TYR A 411 42.56 -33.30 7.48
CA TYR A 411 41.60 -32.21 7.61
C TYR A 411 42.32 -30.86 7.60
N SER A 412 41.72 -29.87 6.95
CA SER A 412 42.05 -28.46 7.13
C SER A 412 41.13 -27.89 8.20
N LEU A 413 41.71 -27.41 9.29
CA LEU A 413 41.02 -26.72 10.38
C LEU A 413 41.21 -25.22 10.19
N GLN A 414 40.12 -24.46 10.22
CA GLN A 414 40.12 -23.01 10.04
C GLN A 414 39.35 -22.33 11.18
N VAL A 415 39.91 -21.24 11.69
CA VAL A 415 39.27 -20.37 12.69
C VAL A 415 39.14 -18.97 12.14
N VAL A 416 37.90 -18.49 12.02
CA VAL A 416 37.54 -17.23 11.35
C VAL A 416 36.79 -16.32 12.33
N PRO A 417 37.10 -15.02 12.41
CA PRO A 417 36.39 -14.11 13.31
C PRO A 417 34.96 -13.88 12.81
N GLN A 418 33.95 -13.99 13.69
CA GLN A 418 32.54 -13.84 13.31
C GLN A 418 31.95 -12.51 13.77
N HIS A 419 32.11 -12.19 15.06
CA HIS A 419 31.62 -10.94 15.61
C HIS A 419 32.71 -10.24 16.42
N ARG A 420 32.80 -8.92 16.25
CA ARG A 420 33.59 -8.02 17.09
C ARG A 420 32.62 -7.03 17.72
N ASP A 421 32.81 -6.75 19.00
CA ASP A 421 32.00 -5.76 19.70
C ASP A 421 32.23 -4.33 19.17
N GLU A 422 31.48 -3.36 19.69
CA GLU A 422 31.59 -1.95 19.32
C GLU A 422 32.99 -1.35 19.57
N GLN A 423 33.83 -2.02 20.38
CA GLN A 423 35.20 -1.63 20.71
C GLN A 423 36.24 -2.37 19.85
N GLY A 424 35.80 -3.21 18.89
CA GLY A 424 36.66 -3.97 17.98
C GLY A 424 37.21 -5.28 18.57
N ARG A 425 36.80 -5.63 19.79
CA ARG A 425 37.25 -6.81 20.51
C ARG A 425 36.43 -8.03 20.06
N LEU A 426 37.12 -9.13 19.72
CA LEU A 426 36.54 -10.34 19.11
C LEU A 426 35.61 -11.09 20.08
N GLU A 427 34.30 -11.19 19.85
CA GLU A 427 33.39 -11.89 20.77
C GLU A 427 33.20 -13.37 20.42
N SER A 428 33.28 -13.71 19.14
CA SER A 428 33.00 -15.06 18.66
C SER A 428 33.83 -15.41 17.43
N VAL A 429 34.12 -16.70 17.29
CA VAL A 429 34.84 -17.27 16.15
C VAL A 429 34.08 -18.45 15.58
N VAL A 430 34.14 -18.62 14.27
CA VAL A 430 33.69 -19.85 13.61
C VAL A 430 34.88 -20.77 13.48
N VAL A 431 34.73 -22.00 13.94
CA VAL A 431 35.68 -23.09 13.73
C VAL A 431 35.09 -24.04 12.70
N ALA A 432 35.83 -24.27 11.62
CA ALA A 432 35.39 -25.10 10.51
C ALA A 432 36.46 -26.14 10.13
N THR A 433 36.04 -27.37 9.83
CA THR A 433 36.91 -28.45 9.36
C THR A 433 36.51 -28.89 7.96
N HIS A 434 37.49 -29.11 7.09
CA HIS A 434 37.28 -29.62 5.74
C HIS A 434 38.17 -30.85 5.51
N ASN A 435 37.60 -31.95 5.03
CA ASN A 435 38.39 -33.15 4.72
C ASN A 435 39.19 -32.94 3.42
N ILE A 436 40.51 -32.89 3.55
CA ILE A 436 41.46 -32.68 2.44
C ILE A 436 42.21 -33.95 2.07
N SER A 437 41.75 -35.12 2.51
CA SER A 437 42.43 -36.41 2.26
C SER A 437 42.62 -36.68 0.77
N MET A 438 41.61 -36.35 -0.06
CA MET A 438 41.69 -36.48 -1.52
C MET A 438 42.76 -35.56 -2.13
N VAL A 439 42.87 -34.33 -1.62
CA VAL A 439 43.88 -33.35 -2.07
C VAL A 439 45.27 -33.86 -1.70
N LYS A 440 45.47 -34.31 -0.46
CA LYS A 440 46.75 -34.87 0.00
C LYS A 440 47.15 -36.13 -0.76
N HIS A 441 46.20 -37.02 -1.05
CA HIS A 441 46.49 -38.20 -1.84
C HIS A 441 46.86 -37.85 -3.30
N ALA A 442 46.19 -36.85 -3.89
CA ALA A 442 46.54 -36.35 -5.21
C ALA A 442 47.92 -35.69 -5.25
N GLU A 443 48.30 -34.93 -4.22
CA GLU A 443 49.66 -34.38 -4.05
C GLU A 443 50.70 -35.52 -3.97
N GLU A 444 50.45 -36.56 -3.18
CA GLU A 444 51.34 -37.72 -3.07
C GLU A 444 51.52 -38.48 -4.39
N LEU A 445 50.44 -38.68 -5.14
CA LEU A 445 50.48 -39.27 -6.48
C LEU A 445 51.21 -38.37 -7.49
N SER A 446 51.13 -37.05 -7.32
CA SER A 446 51.89 -36.09 -8.12
C SER A 446 53.39 -36.13 -7.85
N TYR A 447 53.85 -36.83 -6.82
CA TYR A 447 55.29 -36.97 -6.50
C TYR A 447 55.94 -38.21 -7.10
N GLN A 448 55.22 -39.01 -7.89
CA GLN A 448 55.76 -40.21 -8.53
C GLN A 448 55.86 -40.05 -10.06
N ASP A 449 56.90 -40.61 -10.65
CA ASP A 449 57.05 -40.76 -12.09
C ASP A 449 56.19 -41.93 -12.56
N LYS A 450 55.30 -41.68 -13.52
CA LYS A 450 54.30 -42.67 -13.97
C LYS A 450 54.90 -43.91 -14.63
N LEU A 451 56.10 -43.79 -15.22
CA LEU A 451 56.73 -44.89 -15.93
C LEU A 451 57.50 -45.82 -14.98
N THR A 452 58.21 -45.24 -14.02
CA THR A 452 59.16 -45.96 -13.17
C THR A 452 58.67 -46.19 -11.74
N GLY A 453 57.67 -45.44 -11.27
CA GLY A 453 57.21 -45.46 -9.88
C GLY A 453 58.13 -44.76 -8.88
N LEU A 454 59.30 -44.28 -9.34
CA LEU A 454 60.24 -43.50 -8.53
C LEU A 454 59.68 -42.12 -8.20
N ARG A 455 60.30 -41.39 -7.26
CA ARG A 455 59.94 -39.99 -7.03
C ARG A 455 60.28 -39.13 -8.24
N ASN A 456 59.47 -38.12 -8.53
CA ASN A 456 59.69 -37.25 -9.67
C ASN A 456 60.30 -35.89 -9.28
N ARG A 457 60.51 -35.02 -10.27
CA ARG A 457 61.04 -33.67 -10.05
C ARG A 457 60.22 -32.84 -9.05
N ASN A 458 58.89 -32.95 -9.05
CA ASN A 458 58.03 -32.20 -8.11
C ASN A 458 58.30 -32.61 -6.65
N TYR A 459 58.62 -33.87 -6.40
CA TYR A 459 59.02 -34.32 -5.05
C TYR A 459 60.32 -33.66 -4.61
N LEU A 460 61.32 -33.62 -5.50
CA LEU A 460 62.60 -32.98 -5.23
C LEU A 460 62.45 -31.47 -4.99
N GLU A 461 61.66 -30.77 -5.78
CA GLU A 461 61.42 -29.33 -5.58
C GLU A 461 60.69 -29.04 -4.26
N SER A 462 59.77 -29.92 -3.86
CA SER A 462 58.98 -29.78 -2.62
C SER A 462 59.77 -30.10 -1.35
N ARG A 463 60.73 -31.05 -1.41
CA ARG A 463 61.41 -31.60 -0.22
C ARG A 463 62.93 -31.47 -0.24
N GLY A 464 63.52 -31.05 -1.35
CA GLY A 464 64.94 -31.12 -1.63
C GLY A 464 65.83 -30.24 -0.76
N ASP A 465 65.38 -29.03 -0.43
CA ASP A 465 66.17 -28.11 0.41
C ASP A 465 66.30 -28.59 1.86
N SER A 466 65.27 -29.26 2.39
CA SER A 466 65.35 -29.91 3.71
C SER A 466 66.35 -31.07 3.72
N LEU A 467 66.40 -31.85 2.64
CA LEU A 467 67.33 -33.00 2.51
C LEU A 467 68.81 -32.60 2.44
N VAL A 468 69.11 -31.36 2.06
CA VAL A 468 70.50 -30.87 1.90
C VAL A 468 71.01 -30.10 3.12
N ASN A 469 70.12 -29.43 3.86
CA ASN A 469 70.52 -28.53 4.95
C ASN A 469 70.50 -29.15 6.35
N GLU A 470 69.73 -30.22 6.58
CA GLU A 470 69.54 -30.78 7.92
C GLU A 470 70.58 -31.87 8.25
N ASP A 471 71.09 -32.60 7.25
CA ASP A 471 71.77 -33.90 7.45
C ASP A 471 73.17 -34.00 6.77
N LEU A 472 74.08 -33.07 7.09
CA LEU A 472 75.44 -33.04 6.53
C LEU A 472 76.36 -34.19 7.03
N PRO A 473 77.37 -34.62 6.24
CA PRO A 473 77.60 -34.27 4.83
C PRO A 473 76.52 -34.87 3.92
N VAL A 474 76.15 -34.19 2.83
CA VAL A 474 75.14 -34.67 1.86
C VAL A 474 75.80 -34.85 0.51
N SER A 475 75.63 -36.03 -0.09
CA SER A 475 76.09 -36.32 -1.46
C SER A 475 74.92 -36.42 -2.43
N VAL A 476 75.10 -35.89 -3.63
CA VAL A 476 74.13 -35.94 -4.73
C VAL A 476 74.77 -36.69 -5.90
N ILE A 477 74.09 -37.72 -6.37
CA ILE A 477 74.50 -38.55 -7.50
C ILE A 477 73.48 -38.37 -8.61
N MET A 478 73.92 -37.79 -9.73
CA MET A 478 73.13 -37.58 -10.94
C MET A 478 73.44 -38.68 -11.93
N LEU A 479 72.43 -39.26 -12.57
CA LEU A 479 72.61 -40.25 -13.62
C LEU A 479 71.83 -39.83 -14.86
N ASP A 480 72.41 -40.08 -16.03
CA ASP A 480 71.76 -39.92 -17.32
C ASP A 480 71.89 -41.23 -18.11
N CYS A 481 70.75 -41.83 -18.45
CA CYS A 481 70.66 -43.09 -19.17
C CYS A 481 71.20 -42.94 -20.60
N ASN A 482 72.29 -43.65 -20.89
CA ASN A 482 72.93 -43.56 -22.19
C ASN A 482 72.05 -44.19 -23.28
N TYR A 483 72.08 -43.59 -24.47
CA TYR A 483 71.47 -44.12 -25.69
C TYR A 483 69.94 -44.25 -25.72
N LEU A 484 69.20 -43.68 -24.76
CA LEU A 484 67.72 -43.73 -24.75
C LEU A 484 67.12 -43.30 -26.10
N LYS A 485 67.59 -42.20 -26.68
CA LYS A 485 67.13 -41.72 -27.98
C LYS A 485 67.37 -42.74 -29.10
N ARG A 486 68.57 -43.33 -29.14
CA ARG A 486 68.92 -44.36 -30.13
C ARG A 486 68.03 -45.60 -29.99
N THR A 487 67.77 -46.03 -28.75
CA THR A 487 66.87 -47.15 -28.47
C THR A 487 65.44 -46.85 -28.95
N ASN A 488 64.92 -45.65 -28.66
CA ASN A 488 63.62 -45.20 -29.14
C ASN A 488 63.54 -45.18 -30.67
N ASP A 489 64.56 -44.66 -31.34
CA ASP A 489 64.60 -44.51 -32.80
C ASP A 489 64.68 -45.87 -33.53
N ILE A 490 65.35 -46.87 -32.94
CA ILE A 490 65.57 -48.20 -33.55
C ILE A 490 64.46 -49.19 -33.19
N TYR A 491 64.07 -49.25 -31.91
CA TYR A 491 63.20 -50.30 -31.36
C TYR A 491 61.81 -49.78 -30.96
N GLY A 492 61.57 -48.48 -31.10
CA GLY A 492 60.32 -47.84 -30.70
C GLY A 492 60.28 -47.45 -29.22
N HIS A 493 59.30 -46.62 -28.89
CA HIS A 493 59.16 -46.04 -27.54
C HIS A 493 58.91 -47.07 -26.44
N GLU A 494 58.24 -48.18 -26.72
CA GLU A 494 58.01 -49.24 -25.72
C GLU A 494 59.32 -49.84 -25.20
N MET A 495 60.34 -49.94 -26.06
CA MET A 495 61.65 -50.48 -25.69
C MET A 495 62.50 -49.44 -24.94
N GLY A 496 62.37 -48.15 -25.28
CA GLY A 496 63.00 -47.10 -24.48
C GLY A 496 62.35 -46.95 -23.11
N ASP A 497 61.04 -47.15 -23.01
CA ASP A 497 60.34 -47.23 -21.73
C ASP A 497 60.84 -48.40 -20.88
N GLU A 498 61.08 -49.55 -21.49
CA GLU A 498 61.67 -50.71 -20.81
C GLU A 498 63.10 -50.45 -20.35
N LEU A 499 63.91 -49.76 -21.16
CA LEU A 499 65.25 -49.32 -20.77
C LEU A 499 65.21 -48.47 -19.49
N LEU A 500 64.29 -47.51 -19.43
CA LEU A 500 64.10 -46.66 -18.25
C LEU A 500 63.60 -47.43 -17.03
N ARG A 501 62.70 -48.41 -17.20
CA ARG A 501 62.26 -49.28 -16.10
C ARG A 501 63.40 -50.12 -15.54
N ARG A 502 64.30 -50.63 -16.39
CA ARG A 502 65.47 -51.39 -15.93
C ARG A 502 66.48 -50.52 -15.19
N VAL A 503 66.72 -49.30 -15.66
CA VAL A 503 67.53 -48.32 -14.90
C VAL A 503 66.89 -48.06 -13.54
N ALA A 504 65.57 -47.81 -13.49
CA ALA A 504 64.86 -47.58 -12.24
C ALA A 504 64.82 -48.79 -11.29
N GLY A 505 64.94 -50.00 -11.82
CA GLY A 505 64.98 -51.24 -11.06
C GLY A 505 66.35 -51.60 -10.49
N ALA A 506 67.41 -50.86 -10.82
CA ALA A 506 68.69 -50.99 -10.13
C ALA A 506 68.53 -50.50 -8.68
N ASP A 507 69.05 -51.27 -7.73
CA ASP A 507 69.02 -50.91 -6.32
C ASP A 507 69.61 -49.51 -6.11
N TYR A 508 69.11 -48.78 -5.10
CA TYR A 508 69.58 -47.45 -4.68
C TYR A 508 69.14 -46.23 -5.53
N LEU A 509 68.22 -46.37 -6.49
CA LEU A 509 67.68 -45.20 -7.24
C LEU A 509 66.31 -44.74 -6.73
N PRO A 510 66.20 -43.57 -6.05
CA PRO A 510 64.94 -43.11 -5.49
C PRO A 510 64.13 -42.20 -6.41
N MET A 511 64.77 -41.55 -7.40
CA MET A 511 64.13 -40.48 -8.18
C MET A 511 64.47 -40.48 -9.68
N ARG A 512 63.48 -40.12 -10.51
CA ARG A 512 63.63 -39.79 -11.94
C ARG A 512 63.17 -38.36 -12.18
N LEU A 513 64.04 -37.51 -12.69
CA LEU A 513 63.75 -36.08 -12.88
C LEU A 513 62.98 -35.80 -14.17
N GLY A 514 63.14 -36.68 -15.17
CA GLY A 514 62.46 -36.62 -16.45
C GLY A 514 63.37 -37.11 -17.58
N GLY A 515 62.79 -37.60 -18.67
CA GLY A 515 63.58 -38.13 -19.80
C GLY A 515 64.47 -39.30 -19.37
N ASP A 516 65.78 -39.16 -19.59
CA ASP A 516 66.86 -40.09 -19.24
C ASP A 516 67.53 -39.77 -17.88
N GLU A 517 67.09 -38.74 -17.15
CA GLU A 517 67.76 -38.24 -15.94
C GLU A 517 67.20 -38.86 -14.64
N PHE A 518 68.10 -39.35 -13.78
CA PHE A 518 67.83 -39.89 -12.45
C PHE A 518 68.69 -39.21 -11.39
N LEU A 519 68.20 -39.22 -10.15
CA LEU A 519 68.85 -38.55 -9.03
C LEU A 519 68.77 -39.38 -7.76
N LEU A 520 69.89 -39.40 -7.04
CA LEU A 520 70.00 -39.91 -5.69
C LEU A 520 70.57 -38.81 -4.79
N VAL A 521 69.88 -38.56 -3.67
CA VAL A 521 70.36 -37.68 -2.59
C VAL A 521 70.66 -38.58 -1.40
N CYS A 522 71.89 -38.49 -0.90
CA CYS A 522 72.43 -39.32 0.17
C CYS A 522 72.78 -38.43 1.38
N PRO A 523 71.84 -38.27 2.32
CA PRO A 523 72.12 -37.65 3.62
C PRO A 523 73.22 -38.41 4.38
N HIS A 524 73.98 -37.71 5.22
CA HIS A 524 75.08 -38.25 6.02
C HIS A 524 76.11 -39.09 5.23
N THR A 525 76.34 -38.77 3.97
CA THR A 525 77.21 -39.51 3.06
C THR A 525 78.32 -38.62 2.55
N ASP A 526 79.56 -38.95 2.90
CA ASP A 526 80.75 -38.25 2.42
C ASP A 526 81.13 -38.64 0.98
N ASN A 527 82.12 -37.96 0.41
CA ASN A 527 82.50 -38.15 -0.99
C ASN A 527 83.08 -39.55 -1.27
N GLU A 528 83.81 -40.15 -0.33
CA GLU A 528 84.37 -41.50 -0.50
C GLU A 528 83.24 -42.54 -0.54
N SER A 529 82.28 -42.45 0.38
CA SER A 529 81.10 -43.32 0.42
C SER A 529 80.20 -43.12 -0.80
N ALA A 530 80.06 -41.89 -1.29
CA ALA A 530 79.31 -41.59 -2.50
C ALA A 530 79.94 -42.18 -3.77
N LEU A 531 81.28 -42.19 -3.87
CA LEU A 531 81.99 -42.88 -4.96
C LEU A 531 81.85 -44.41 -4.86
N GLY A 532 81.77 -44.96 -3.65
CA GLY A 532 81.41 -46.37 -3.44
C GLY A 532 80.01 -46.70 -3.97
N LEU A 533 79.02 -45.87 -3.62
CA LEU A 533 77.65 -45.99 -4.13
C LEU A 533 77.56 -45.83 -5.65
N GLU A 534 78.37 -44.93 -6.24
CA GLU A 534 78.49 -44.81 -7.70
C GLU A 534 78.93 -46.14 -8.33
N GLN A 535 79.92 -46.80 -7.75
CA GLN A 535 80.42 -48.08 -8.24
C GLN A 535 79.36 -49.19 -8.11
N ASP A 536 78.65 -49.23 -6.99
CA ASP A 536 77.56 -50.18 -6.77
C ASP A 536 76.41 -49.96 -7.76
N LEU A 537 76.04 -48.70 -8.03
CA LEU A 537 75.06 -48.34 -9.05
C LEU A 537 75.48 -48.85 -10.44
N ARG A 538 76.75 -48.70 -10.82
CA ARG A 538 77.26 -49.22 -12.10
C ARG A 538 77.15 -50.74 -12.20
N LEU A 539 77.48 -51.46 -11.12
CA LEU A 539 77.33 -52.91 -11.06
C LEU A 539 75.84 -53.33 -11.15
N GLY A 540 74.96 -52.61 -10.47
CA GLY A 540 73.51 -52.81 -10.54
C GLY A 540 72.96 -52.62 -11.96
N LEU A 541 73.36 -51.54 -12.65
CA LEU A 541 72.97 -51.28 -14.04
C LEU A 541 73.50 -52.37 -14.99
N ALA A 542 74.72 -52.85 -14.79
CA ALA A 542 75.27 -53.96 -15.58
C ALA A 542 74.51 -55.27 -15.33
N ALA A 543 74.06 -55.54 -14.11
CA ALA A 543 73.33 -56.76 -13.76
C ALA A 543 71.92 -56.83 -14.39
N VAL A 544 71.29 -55.68 -14.65
CA VAL A 544 69.97 -55.60 -15.33
C VAL A 544 70.09 -55.50 -16.86
N SER A 545 71.31 -55.55 -17.40
CA SER A 545 71.56 -55.60 -18.85
C SER A 545 71.42 -57.03 -19.39
N ASP A 546 70.94 -57.17 -20.63
CA ASP A 546 70.93 -58.46 -21.36
C ASP A 546 71.36 -58.29 -22.83
N GLU A 547 71.30 -59.39 -23.61
CA GLU A 547 71.64 -59.39 -25.04
C GLU A 547 70.71 -58.50 -25.89
N ALA A 548 69.49 -58.24 -25.43
CA ALA A 548 68.51 -57.44 -26.14
C ALA A 548 68.61 -55.95 -25.80
N LEU A 549 69.00 -55.62 -24.56
CA LEU A 549 69.04 -54.25 -24.06
C LEU A 549 70.22 -54.06 -23.10
N THR A 550 71.26 -53.38 -23.57
CA THR A 550 72.39 -52.96 -22.74
C THR A 550 72.01 -51.71 -21.94
N VAL A 551 72.05 -51.81 -20.61
CA VAL A 551 71.72 -50.73 -19.67
C VAL A 551 73.01 -50.08 -19.20
N SER A 552 73.17 -48.78 -19.47
CA SER A 552 74.30 -48.00 -18.95
C SER A 552 73.88 -46.55 -18.74
N ALA A 553 74.57 -45.86 -17.83
CA ALA A 553 74.34 -44.45 -17.54
C ALA A 553 75.67 -43.71 -17.36
N SER A 554 75.67 -42.42 -17.68
CA SER A 554 76.71 -41.49 -17.27
C SER A 554 76.38 -40.98 -15.86
N ILE A 555 77.34 -40.90 -14.95
CA ILE A 555 77.10 -40.61 -13.53
C ILE A 555 77.99 -39.45 -13.06
N GLY A 556 77.41 -38.52 -12.32
CA GLY A 556 78.11 -37.40 -11.71
C GLY A 556 77.83 -37.30 -10.23
N VAL A 557 78.89 -37.25 -9.42
CA VAL A 557 78.80 -37.14 -7.96
C VAL A 557 79.23 -35.74 -7.52
N ALA A 558 78.55 -35.19 -6.52
CA ALA A 558 78.96 -33.99 -5.80
C ALA A 558 78.59 -34.10 -4.31
N THR A 559 79.48 -33.64 -3.43
CA THR A 559 79.28 -33.70 -1.97
C THR A 559 79.37 -32.32 -1.35
N VAL A 560 78.49 -32.04 -0.39
CA VAL A 560 78.54 -30.87 0.48
C VAL A 560 78.84 -31.29 1.90
N GLU A 561 79.88 -30.70 2.47
CA GLU A 561 80.32 -30.95 3.85
C GLU A 561 80.00 -29.79 4.80
N THR A 562 79.58 -28.63 4.28
CA THR A 562 79.32 -27.42 5.07
C THR A 562 77.97 -26.80 4.75
N ALA A 563 77.28 -26.32 5.79
CA ALA A 563 75.98 -25.66 5.67
C ALA A 563 76.08 -24.36 4.86
N GLY A 564 75.00 -24.00 4.16
CA GLY A 564 74.91 -22.77 3.36
C GLY A 564 74.97 -22.97 1.84
N ASN A 565 75.06 -24.22 1.36
CA ASN A 565 74.83 -24.56 -0.04
C ASN A 565 73.35 -24.92 -0.24
N THR A 566 72.73 -24.46 -1.32
CA THR A 566 71.37 -24.88 -1.69
C THR A 566 71.42 -26.20 -2.46
N LEU A 567 70.29 -26.93 -2.55
CA LEU A 567 70.22 -28.12 -3.41
C LEU A 567 70.64 -27.79 -4.85
N ALA A 568 70.25 -26.62 -5.36
CA ALA A 568 70.60 -26.17 -6.70
C ALA A 568 72.13 -26.07 -6.92
N ASP A 569 72.88 -25.66 -5.90
CA ASP A 569 74.33 -25.53 -5.99
C ASP A 569 75.02 -26.89 -6.14
N VAL A 570 74.60 -27.87 -5.34
CA VAL A 570 75.13 -29.25 -5.37
C VAL A 570 74.73 -29.96 -6.65
N TYR A 571 73.45 -29.81 -7.02
CA TYR A 571 72.88 -30.35 -8.25
C TYR A 571 73.69 -29.92 -9.47
N ARG A 572 74.05 -28.63 -9.56
CA ARG A 572 74.82 -28.07 -10.68
C ARG A 572 76.21 -28.70 -10.81
N VAL A 573 76.86 -29.04 -9.68
CA VAL A 573 78.18 -29.70 -9.70
C VAL A 573 78.05 -31.16 -10.14
N ALA A 574 77.06 -31.88 -9.61
CA ALA A 574 76.79 -33.27 -9.99
C ALA A 574 76.45 -33.38 -11.50
N ASP A 575 75.57 -32.50 -12.00
CA ASP A 575 75.20 -32.42 -13.42
C ASP A 575 76.42 -32.13 -14.32
N HIS A 576 77.28 -31.18 -13.91
CA HIS A 576 78.50 -30.89 -14.67
C HIS A 576 79.43 -32.11 -14.76
N ASN A 577 79.61 -32.84 -13.66
CA ASN A 577 80.44 -34.04 -13.62
C ASN A 577 79.86 -35.16 -14.49
N MET A 578 78.55 -35.39 -14.42
CA MET A 578 77.82 -36.34 -15.26
C MET A 578 77.95 -36.00 -16.74
N TYR A 579 77.78 -34.74 -17.12
CA TYR A 579 77.89 -34.29 -18.50
C TYR A 579 79.31 -34.48 -19.07
N ARG A 580 80.35 -34.29 -18.25
CA ARG A 580 81.73 -34.57 -18.64
C ARG A 580 81.92 -36.04 -18.98
N GLU A 581 81.35 -36.95 -18.19
CA GLU A 581 81.38 -38.38 -18.50
C GLU A 581 80.59 -38.70 -19.77
N LYS A 582 79.36 -38.17 -19.91
CA LYS A 582 78.51 -38.39 -21.09
C LYS A 582 79.21 -38.07 -22.41
N ARG A 583 80.02 -37.00 -22.43
CA ARG A 583 80.84 -36.64 -23.61
C ARG A 583 81.90 -37.70 -23.94
N THR A 584 82.52 -38.32 -22.94
CA THR A 584 83.51 -39.38 -23.16
C THR A 584 82.86 -40.66 -23.68
N VAL A 585 81.70 -41.04 -23.12
CA VAL A 585 80.92 -42.22 -23.57
C VAL A 585 80.46 -42.05 -25.02
N HIS A 586 79.93 -40.88 -25.39
CA HIS A 586 79.52 -40.63 -26.77
C HIS A 586 80.68 -40.59 -27.77
N ALA A 587 81.86 -40.12 -27.35
CA ALA A 587 83.05 -40.14 -28.20
C ALA A 587 83.53 -41.58 -28.47
N GLN A 588 83.43 -42.48 -27.49
CA GLN A 588 83.81 -43.89 -27.64
C GLN A 588 82.77 -44.71 -28.43
N GLY A 589 81.48 -44.38 -28.33
CA GLY A 589 80.41 -45.07 -29.06
C GLY A 589 80.24 -44.66 -30.53
N ALA A 590 80.89 -43.59 -30.99
CA ALA A 590 80.86 -43.14 -32.38
C ALA A 590 81.90 -43.84 -33.29
N ASP A 591 82.85 -44.56 -32.69
CA ASP A 591 83.94 -45.29 -33.37
C ASP A 591 83.65 -46.80 -33.53
N CYS A 592 82.42 -47.27 -33.29
CA CYS A 592 82.00 -48.68 -33.46
C CYS A 592 80.82 -48.86 -34.41
#